data_AF-A0A8R2F7X4-F1
#
_entry.id   AF-A0A8R2F7X4-F1
#
_cell.length_a   1.000
_cell.length_b   1.000
_cell.length_c   1.000
_cell.angle_alpha   90.00
_cell.angle_beta   90.00
_cell.angle_gamma   90.00
#
_symmetry.space_group_name_H-M   'P 1'
#
loop_
_entity.id
_entity.type
_entity.pdbx_description
1 polymer ?
#
loop_
_entity_poly.entity_id
_entity_poly.type
_entity_poly.pdbx_seq_one_letter_code
_entity_poly.pdbx_strand_id
1 'polypeptide(L)'
;MMILSILSLNSLDKSCSTWVTTASIFRGEPRALSTSDGYTLIAVNTTVNSSLLGVGNSNRKKRKIAECNGENKEENDWVPTPKFINHDDFKLKIVNRLTVQISNIGQLHRISSSQNFKSYNILAVEPLNDQVFQDILTSSSTSSINIITCNIKTSITPKQYTIAMEKNIYFEVSYAPMLVNHIARQDTLSLAHLFHMKGKSKNVIVSSGAVNKLDIRNPHDVMNLGILLGLSRKQSKESITQGCYSIILQRYEKKK
;
A
#
# COMPACT_ATOMS: atom_id res chain seq x y z
N MET A 1 -14.09 51.98 -3.82
CA MET A 1 -15.25 51.24 -4.38
C MET A 1 -14.69 50.25 -5.38
N MET A 2 -14.54 48.93 -5.10
CA MET A 2 -15.56 47.91 -4.77
C MET A 2 -16.79 48.06 -5.66
N ILE A 3 -17.18 47.07 -6.48
CA ILE A 3 -17.86 45.80 -6.10
C ILE A 3 -17.59 44.78 -7.24
N LEU A 4 -17.03 43.58 -7.02
CA LEU A 4 -17.54 42.35 -6.38
C LEU A 4 -18.71 41.68 -7.12
N SER A 5 -18.50 40.47 -7.63
CA SER A 5 -19.58 39.50 -7.89
C SER A 5 -19.17 38.18 -7.26
N ILE A 6 -19.78 37.94 -6.10
CA ILE A 6 -19.74 36.73 -5.30
C ILE A 6 -20.75 35.75 -5.90
N LEU A 7 -20.31 34.52 -6.17
CA LEU A 7 -21.16 33.35 -6.04
C LEU A 7 -20.56 32.50 -4.92
N SER A 8 -21.13 32.70 -3.74
CA SER A 8 -20.92 31.89 -2.55
C SER A 8 -21.79 30.64 -2.69
N LEU A 9 -21.14 29.50 -2.90
CA LEU A 9 -21.60 28.24 -2.34
C LEU A 9 -20.72 27.97 -1.12
N ASN A 10 -21.22 28.43 0.02
CA ASN A 10 -20.74 28.05 1.34
C ASN A 10 -20.94 26.54 1.56
N SER A 11 -19.97 25.96 2.28
CA SER A 11 -20.08 24.71 3.07
C SER A 11 -20.05 23.37 2.30
N LEU A 12 -18.86 22.82 2.06
CA LEU A 12 -18.34 21.58 2.70
C LEU A 12 -17.03 21.09 2.05
N ASP A 13 -15.97 21.08 2.86
CA ASP A 13 -14.69 20.36 2.73
C ASP A 13 -13.72 20.64 1.56
N LYS A 14 -12.78 21.56 1.80
CA LYS A 14 -11.45 21.61 1.15
C LYS A 14 -10.52 20.45 1.60
N SER A 15 -11.02 19.20 1.67
CA SER A 15 -10.31 18.07 2.32
C SER A 15 -10.23 16.77 1.48
N CYS A 16 -10.65 16.77 0.21
CA CYS A 16 -10.60 15.54 -0.59
C CYS A 16 -9.27 15.39 -1.35
N SER A 17 -8.23 14.92 -0.66
CA SER A 17 -7.11 14.26 -1.32
C SER A 17 -7.51 12.82 -1.61
N THR A 18 -7.83 12.50 -2.86
CA THR A 18 -8.29 11.18 -3.28
C THR A 18 -7.15 10.34 -3.86
N TRP A 19 -7.15 9.05 -3.50
CA TRP A 19 -5.97 8.16 -3.55
C TRP A 19 -6.12 6.91 -4.44
N VAL A 20 -5.14 6.65 -5.31
CA VAL A 20 -4.89 5.31 -5.89
C VAL A 20 -3.75 4.66 -5.12
N THR A 21 -4.06 3.73 -4.22
CA THR A 21 -3.03 3.18 -3.32
C THR A 21 -2.22 2.03 -3.93
N THR A 22 -2.56 1.55 -5.13
CA THR A 22 -1.74 0.52 -5.82
C THR A 22 -2.04 0.44 -7.31
N ALA A 23 -1.21 1.05 -8.16
CA ALA A 23 -1.08 0.64 -9.57
C ALA A 23 0.23 -0.15 -9.69
N SER A 24 0.15 -1.42 -10.05
CA SER A 24 1.32 -2.17 -10.48
C SER A 24 1.75 -1.60 -11.84
N ILE A 25 3.02 -1.22 -11.98
CA ILE A 25 3.53 -0.55 -13.19
C ILE A 25 3.14 -1.33 -14.46
N PHE A 26 2.41 -0.65 -15.34
CA PHE A 26 2.13 -1.09 -16.71
C PHE A 26 3.43 -1.45 -17.42
N ARG A 27 3.47 -2.63 -18.04
CA ARG A 27 4.50 -2.91 -19.05
C ARG A 27 4.20 -2.03 -20.26
N GLY A 28 4.84 -0.87 -20.32
CA GLY A 28 4.60 0.16 -21.33
C GLY A 28 4.26 1.48 -20.67
N GLU A 29 4.76 2.58 -21.22
CA GLU A 29 4.74 3.94 -20.67
C GLU A 29 3.45 4.29 -19.89
N PRO A 30 3.57 4.95 -18.73
CA PRO A 30 2.41 5.42 -17.98
C PRO A 30 1.74 6.56 -18.77
N ARG A 31 0.79 6.24 -19.66
CA ARG A 31 -0.19 7.23 -20.11
C ARG A 31 -1.12 7.53 -18.93
N ALA A 32 -0.65 8.52 -18.17
CA ALA A 32 -1.25 9.31 -17.11
C ALA A 32 -2.69 8.90 -16.76
N LEU A 33 -2.85 8.30 -15.58
CA LEU A 33 -4.07 8.51 -14.80
C LEU A 33 -4.11 10.02 -14.54
N SER A 34 -5.05 10.72 -15.14
CA SER A 34 -5.10 12.17 -15.07
C SER A 34 -5.96 12.62 -13.89
N THR A 35 -5.85 13.89 -13.52
CA THR A 35 -6.77 14.56 -12.58
C THR A 35 -8.25 14.39 -12.96
N SER A 36 -8.57 14.00 -14.21
CA SER A 36 -9.91 13.60 -14.67
C SER A 36 -10.57 12.53 -13.83
N ASP A 37 -9.79 11.59 -13.29
CA ASP A 37 -10.33 10.42 -12.58
C ASP A 37 -10.57 10.72 -11.09
N GLY A 38 -10.37 11.97 -10.67
CA GLY A 38 -10.61 12.46 -9.31
C GLY A 38 -9.46 12.17 -8.34
N TYR A 39 -8.31 11.70 -8.82
CA TYR A 39 -7.16 11.37 -7.98
C TYR A 39 -6.14 12.51 -7.89
N THR A 40 -5.63 12.74 -6.69
CA THR A 40 -4.62 13.77 -6.39
C THR A 40 -3.27 13.17 -6.01
N LEU A 41 -3.28 11.92 -5.54
CA LEU A 41 -2.09 11.21 -5.13
C LEU A 41 -2.14 9.73 -5.53
N ILE A 42 -1.03 9.24 -6.07
CA ILE A 42 -0.86 7.86 -6.52
C ILE A 42 0.36 7.24 -5.85
N ALA A 43 0.17 6.07 -5.25
CA ALA A 43 1.26 5.24 -4.75
C ALA A 43 1.60 4.14 -5.75
N VAL A 44 2.80 4.21 -6.33
CA VAL A 44 3.33 3.20 -7.25
C VAL A 44 3.95 2.07 -6.43
N ASN A 45 3.41 0.86 -6.59
CA ASN A 45 3.81 -0.27 -5.78
C ASN A 45 4.92 -1.09 -6.44
N THR A 46 5.94 -1.43 -5.65
CA THR A 46 6.95 -2.42 -5.99
C THR A 46 6.86 -3.57 -5.01
N THR A 47 6.72 -4.80 -5.51
CA THR A 47 6.61 -6.00 -4.67
C THR A 47 7.94 -6.74 -4.59
N VAL A 48 8.31 -7.16 -3.39
CA VAL A 48 9.49 -8.01 -3.13
C VAL A 48 9.03 -9.29 -2.44
N ASN A 49 9.28 -10.42 -3.09
CA ASN A 49 8.89 -11.74 -2.60
C ASN A 49 9.90 -12.28 -1.58
N SER A 50 9.43 -13.07 -0.61
CA SER A 50 10.27 -13.67 0.43
C SER A 50 11.41 -14.54 -0.12
N SER A 51 11.21 -15.21 -1.26
CA SER A 51 12.21 -16.06 -1.91
C SER A 51 13.44 -15.30 -2.41
N LEU A 52 13.29 -14.03 -2.75
CA LEU A 52 14.39 -13.15 -3.19
C LEU A 52 15.23 -12.64 -2.00
N LEU A 53 14.65 -12.63 -0.80
CA LEU A 53 15.26 -12.07 0.42
C LEU A 53 16.17 -13.06 1.17
N GLY A 54 16.25 -14.30 0.69
CA GLY A 54 17.14 -15.35 1.20
C GLY A 54 16.87 -15.75 2.65
N VAL A 55 16.36 -16.97 2.86
CA VAL A 55 16.48 -17.63 4.17
C VAL A 55 17.97 -17.84 4.41
N GLY A 56 18.49 -17.31 5.52
CA GLY A 56 19.88 -17.51 5.87
C GLY A 56 20.17 -19.00 6.02
N ASN A 57 20.84 -19.58 5.04
CA ASN A 57 21.72 -20.73 5.20
C ASN A 57 22.71 -20.75 4.03
N SER A 58 23.94 -21.10 4.39
CA SER A 58 25.15 -21.13 3.58
C SER A 58 25.03 -21.96 2.30
N ASN A 59 25.87 -21.61 1.32
CA ASN A 59 26.22 -22.37 0.10
C ASN A 59 25.28 -22.27 -1.11
N ARG A 60 25.25 -21.10 -1.77
CA ARG A 60 24.87 -21.02 -3.19
C ARG A 60 26.06 -21.46 -4.06
N LYS A 61 26.15 -22.77 -4.32
CA LYS A 61 27.09 -23.36 -5.29
C LYS A 61 26.74 -22.83 -6.68
N LYS A 62 27.68 -22.05 -7.22
CA LYS A 62 27.71 -21.45 -8.57
C LYS A 62 27.38 -22.50 -9.64
N ARG A 63 26.22 -22.39 -10.30
CA ARG A 63 26.00 -23.03 -11.60
C ARG A 63 25.98 -21.95 -12.67
N LYS A 64 27.05 -21.96 -13.46
CA LYS A 64 27.24 -21.17 -14.69
C LYS A 64 26.20 -21.60 -15.73
N ILE A 65 25.51 -20.65 -16.33
CA ILE A 65 25.06 -20.71 -17.73
C ILE A 65 25.59 -19.42 -18.37
N ALA A 66 26.24 -19.59 -19.52
CA ALA A 66 27.09 -18.62 -20.19
C ALA A 66 26.31 -17.65 -21.10
N GLU A 67 26.78 -16.39 -21.10
CA GLU A 67 26.83 -15.35 -22.16
C GLU A 67 25.54 -14.99 -22.93
N CYS A 68 25.14 -13.71 -23.11
CA CYS A 68 25.90 -12.59 -23.67
C CYS A 68 25.53 -11.18 -23.11
N ASN A 69 26.59 -10.43 -22.76
CA ASN A 69 26.89 -8.98 -22.87
C ASN A 69 25.82 -7.88 -22.70
N GLY A 70 26.12 -6.98 -21.75
CA GLY A 70 25.58 -5.62 -21.65
C GLY A 70 25.78 -5.07 -20.24
N GLU A 71 26.87 -4.35 -20.02
CA GLU A 71 27.29 -3.81 -18.72
C GLU A 71 26.23 -2.90 -18.08
N ASN A 72 25.79 -3.26 -16.88
CA ASN A 72 25.51 -2.32 -15.79
C ASN A 72 25.75 -3.09 -14.49
N LYS A 73 26.69 -2.62 -13.67
CA LYS A 73 26.88 -3.13 -12.30
C LYS A 73 25.65 -2.72 -11.48
N GLU A 74 24.56 -3.48 -11.59
CA GLU A 74 23.46 -3.34 -10.64
C GLU A 74 23.99 -3.77 -9.27
N GLU A 75 24.11 -2.79 -8.38
CA GLU A 75 24.29 -2.98 -6.95
C GLU A 75 23.36 -4.12 -6.50
N ASN A 76 23.92 -5.20 -5.95
CA ASN A 76 23.17 -6.37 -5.48
C ASN A 76 22.40 -6.03 -4.18
N ASP A 77 21.57 -4.99 -4.21
CA ASP A 77 20.63 -4.68 -3.16
C ASP A 77 19.38 -5.53 -3.35
N TRP A 78 18.82 -6.02 -2.24
CA TRP A 78 17.65 -6.89 -2.25
C TRP A 78 16.35 -6.07 -2.40
N VAL A 79 16.39 -4.72 -2.26
CA VAL A 79 15.31 -3.86 -2.79
C VAL A 79 15.66 -3.42 -4.21
N PRO A 80 14.70 -3.50 -5.15
CA PRO A 80 14.82 -2.78 -6.41
C PRO A 80 14.83 -1.26 -6.20
N THR A 81 15.47 -0.54 -7.11
CA THR A 81 15.38 0.93 -7.15
C THR A 81 13.95 1.36 -7.51
N PRO A 82 13.37 2.36 -6.82
CA PRO A 82 12.04 2.86 -7.17
C PRO A 82 11.99 3.38 -8.60
N LYS A 83 10.87 3.16 -9.28
CA LYS A 83 10.64 3.75 -10.61
C LYS A 83 10.21 5.20 -10.45
N PHE A 84 11.06 6.13 -10.87
CA PHE A 84 10.69 7.54 -10.92
C PHE A 84 9.87 7.80 -12.17
N ILE A 85 8.62 8.21 -11.98
CA ILE A 85 7.73 8.64 -13.06
C ILE A 85 7.72 10.15 -13.02
N ASN A 86 8.36 10.79 -14.00
CA ASN A 86 8.24 12.22 -14.21
C ASN A 86 6.85 12.51 -14.79
N HIS A 87 6.11 13.39 -14.13
CA HIS A 87 4.79 13.80 -14.57
C HIS A 87 4.73 15.32 -14.51
N ASP A 88 4.43 15.95 -15.65
CA ASP A 88 4.45 17.42 -15.79
C ASP A 88 3.19 18.10 -15.22
N ASP A 89 2.19 17.31 -14.80
CA ASP A 89 0.98 17.84 -14.17
C ASP A 89 1.22 18.12 -12.68
N PHE A 90 1.41 19.40 -12.34
CA PHE A 90 1.67 19.90 -10.98
C PHE A 90 0.59 19.52 -9.94
N LYS A 91 -0.57 19.00 -10.36
CA LYS A 91 -1.68 18.61 -9.49
C LYS A 91 -1.62 17.16 -9.00
N LEU A 92 -0.88 16.29 -9.69
CA LEU A 92 -0.81 14.85 -9.36
C LEU A 92 0.49 14.52 -8.64
N LYS A 93 0.40 14.05 -7.40
CA LYS A 93 1.57 13.63 -6.62
C LYS A 93 1.80 12.13 -6.73
N ILE A 94 2.97 11.72 -7.18
CA ILE A 94 3.36 10.30 -7.25
C ILE A 94 4.33 9.99 -6.11
N VAL A 95 4.05 8.91 -5.37
CA VAL A 95 4.90 8.40 -4.29
C VAL A 95 5.24 6.94 -4.53
N ASN A 96 6.39 6.50 -4.02
CA ASN A 96 6.82 5.11 -4.18
C ASN A 96 6.48 4.29 -2.94
N ARG A 97 5.79 3.17 -3.14
CA ARG A 97 5.43 2.17 -2.13
C ARG A 97 6.22 0.89 -2.35
N LEU A 98 6.75 0.34 -1.27
CA LEU A 98 7.36 -0.99 -1.23
C LEU A 98 6.43 -1.93 -0.49
N THR A 99 6.00 -3.02 -1.12
CA THR A 99 5.29 -4.12 -0.48
C THR A 99 6.21 -5.33 -0.37
N VAL A 100 6.39 -5.85 0.84
CA VAL A 100 7.30 -6.96 1.08
C VAL A 100 6.58 -8.15 1.68
N GLN A 101 6.71 -9.30 1.04
CA GLN A 101 6.32 -10.58 1.62
C GLN A 101 7.42 -11.10 2.53
N ILE A 102 7.10 -11.32 3.80
CA ILE A 102 8.08 -11.79 4.79
C ILE A 102 7.64 -13.09 5.46
N SER A 103 8.62 -13.98 5.64
CA SER A 103 8.48 -15.24 6.38
C SER A 103 9.25 -15.24 7.70
N ASN A 104 10.11 -14.24 7.92
CA ASN A 104 10.88 -14.05 9.15
C ASN A 104 11.15 -12.55 9.37
N ILE A 105 11.10 -12.09 10.62
CA ILE A 105 11.38 -10.70 10.99
C ILE A 105 12.80 -10.22 10.65
N GLY A 106 13.77 -11.15 10.60
CA GLY A 106 15.14 -10.86 10.16
C GLY A 106 15.21 -10.37 8.71
N GLN A 107 14.26 -10.79 7.85
CA GLN A 107 14.14 -10.23 6.50
C GLN A 107 13.81 -8.74 6.59
N LEU A 108 12.84 -8.34 7.42
CA LEU A 108 12.47 -6.94 7.62
C LEU A 108 13.64 -6.07 8.12
N HIS A 109 14.52 -6.60 8.97
CA HIS A 109 15.70 -5.86 9.43
C HIS A 109 16.71 -5.63 8.30
N ARG A 110 16.97 -6.67 7.49
CA ARG A 110 17.70 -6.49 6.23
C ARG A 110 17.01 -5.42 5.41
N ILE A 111 15.66 -5.41 5.44
CA ILE A 111 14.88 -4.48 4.65
C ILE A 111 15.17 -3.02 4.97
N SER A 112 15.07 -2.72 6.25
CA SER A 112 15.31 -1.39 6.77
C SER A 112 16.77 -0.93 6.59
N SER A 113 17.71 -1.85 6.37
CA SER A 113 19.14 -1.56 6.24
C SER A 113 19.60 -1.22 4.82
N SER A 114 18.77 -1.47 3.78
CA SER A 114 19.17 -1.12 2.41
C SER A 114 19.22 0.38 2.18
N GLN A 115 20.08 0.75 1.24
CA GLN A 115 20.13 2.11 0.75
C GLN A 115 18.90 2.41 -0.12
N ASN A 116 18.43 1.46 -0.93
CA ASN A 116 17.28 1.64 -1.81
C ASN A 116 15.97 1.86 -1.03
N PHE A 117 15.82 1.29 0.18
CA PHE A 117 14.64 1.49 1.01
C PHE A 117 14.42 2.97 1.41
N LYS A 118 15.50 3.75 1.56
CA LYS A 118 15.41 5.18 1.91
C LYS A 118 14.65 6.00 0.86
N SER A 119 14.70 5.55 -0.40
CA SER A 119 14.02 6.17 -1.53
C SER A 119 12.51 5.87 -1.60
N TYR A 120 12.02 4.87 -0.84
CA TYR A 120 10.60 4.59 -0.73
C TYR A 120 9.89 5.48 0.31
N ASN A 121 8.62 5.82 0.04
CA ASN A 121 7.77 6.65 0.89
C ASN A 121 6.82 5.82 1.75
N ILE A 122 6.44 4.62 1.33
CA ILE A 122 5.48 3.80 2.09
C ILE A 122 6.04 2.38 2.18
N LEU A 123 6.05 1.82 3.39
CA LEU A 123 6.35 0.40 3.61
C LEU A 123 5.06 -0.35 3.93
N ALA A 124 4.71 -1.27 3.05
CA ALA A 124 3.68 -2.27 3.25
C ALA A 124 4.33 -3.64 3.46
N VAL A 125 3.77 -4.44 4.36
CA VAL A 125 4.26 -5.77 4.69
C VAL A 125 3.14 -6.79 4.58
N GLU A 126 3.41 -7.88 3.89
CA GLU A 126 2.55 -9.06 3.80
C GLU A 126 3.19 -10.20 4.61
N PRO A 127 2.70 -10.46 5.84
CA PRO A 127 3.18 -11.58 6.65
C PRO A 127 2.64 -12.90 6.08
N LEU A 128 3.54 -13.85 5.83
CA LEU A 128 3.16 -15.16 5.29
C LEU A 128 2.74 -16.17 6.38
N ASN A 129 3.10 -15.90 7.64
CA ASN A 129 2.85 -16.77 8.79
C ASN A 129 2.30 -15.96 9.97
N ASP A 130 1.44 -16.58 10.79
CA ASP A 130 0.88 -15.94 11.99
C ASP A 130 1.97 -15.57 13.01
N GLN A 131 3.04 -16.36 13.09
CA GLN A 131 4.20 -16.06 13.95
C GLN A 131 4.84 -14.72 13.55
N VAL A 132 5.02 -14.50 12.24
CA VAL A 132 5.62 -13.26 11.73
C VAL A 132 4.70 -12.07 11.99
N PHE A 133 3.39 -12.27 11.87
CA PHE A 133 2.43 -11.23 12.23
C PHE A 133 2.51 -10.85 13.71
N GLN A 134 2.63 -11.83 14.62
CA GLN A 134 2.90 -11.56 16.04
C GLN A 134 4.22 -10.80 16.24
N ASP A 135 5.30 -11.25 15.61
CA ASP A 135 6.63 -10.65 15.76
C ASP A 135 6.65 -9.19 15.26
N ILE A 136 5.92 -8.88 14.18
CA ILE A 136 5.72 -7.50 13.70
C ILE A 136 5.08 -6.63 14.78
N LEU A 137 4.06 -7.16 15.46
CA LEU A 137 3.30 -6.43 16.46
C LEU A 137 4.03 -6.32 17.80
N THR A 138 4.88 -7.27 18.15
CA THR A 138 5.65 -7.23 19.41
C THR A 138 6.96 -6.46 19.27
N SER A 139 7.67 -6.58 18.14
CA SER A 139 8.98 -5.94 17.99
C SER A 139 8.89 -4.41 17.97
N SER A 140 9.85 -3.74 18.60
CA SER A 140 10.02 -2.29 18.51
C SER A 140 10.66 -1.87 17.17
N SER A 141 11.36 -2.79 16.50
CA SER A 141 12.04 -2.55 15.22
C SER A 141 11.10 -2.42 14.02
N THR A 142 9.78 -2.54 14.23
CA THR A 142 8.76 -2.47 13.18
C THR A 142 8.12 -1.09 13.05
N SER A 143 8.69 -0.07 13.71
CA SER A 143 8.23 1.32 13.60
C SER A 143 8.19 1.82 12.16
N SER A 144 8.99 1.29 11.23
CA SER A 144 8.96 1.69 9.82
C SER A 144 7.74 1.21 9.03
N ILE A 145 6.97 0.25 9.54
CA ILE A 145 5.80 -0.32 8.83
C ILE A 145 4.64 0.66 8.88
N ASN A 146 4.03 0.92 7.73
CA ASN A 146 2.83 1.76 7.62
C ASN A 146 1.58 0.94 7.37
N ILE A 147 1.69 -0.08 6.53
CA ILE A 147 0.57 -0.89 6.04
C ILE A 147 0.87 -2.36 6.26
N ILE A 148 -0.13 -3.11 6.72
CA ILE A 148 -0.14 -4.57 6.66
C ILE A 148 -1.16 -5.00 5.61
N THR A 149 -0.68 -5.72 4.61
CA THR A 149 -1.50 -6.39 3.60
C THR A 149 -1.79 -7.81 4.09
N CYS A 150 -3.06 -8.17 4.22
CA CYS A 150 -3.48 -9.49 4.69
C CYS A 150 -4.12 -10.30 3.56
N ASN A 151 -4.07 -11.62 3.70
CA ASN A 151 -4.81 -12.56 2.88
C ASN A 151 -5.94 -13.18 3.72
N ILE A 152 -6.92 -13.83 3.10
CA ILE A 152 -7.98 -14.57 3.81
C ILE A 152 -7.42 -15.65 4.75
N LYS A 153 -6.21 -16.15 4.48
CA LYS A 153 -5.52 -17.13 5.33
C LYS A 153 -4.97 -16.53 6.62
N THR A 154 -4.85 -15.21 6.71
CA THR A 154 -4.26 -14.53 7.87
C THR A 154 -5.24 -14.55 9.03
N SER A 155 -4.85 -15.15 10.16
CA SER A 155 -5.66 -15.16 11.37
C SER A 155 -5.31 -13.98 12.26
N ILE A 156 -6.31 -13.15 12.58
CA ILE A 156 -6.11 -11.95 13.42
C ILE A 156 -7.00 -12.05 14.66
N THR A 157 -6.36 -11.94 15.82
CA THR A 157 -7.06 -11.82 17.10
C THR A 157 -7.40 -10.35 17.40
N PRO A 158 -8.46 -10.06 18.18
CA PRO A 158 -8.80 -8.69 18.55
C PRO A 158 -7.67 -7.95 19.27
N LYS A 159 -6.89 -8.67 20.11
CA LYS A 159 -5.74 -8.08 20.82
C LYS A 159 -4.65 -7.60 19.85
N GLN A 160 -4.30 -8.43 18.86
CA GLN A 160 -3.34 -8.06 17.82
C GLN A 160 -3.81 -6.85 17.01
N TYR A 161 -5.11 -6.80 16.70
CA TYR A 161 -5.69 -5.66 15.99
C TYR A 161 -5.53 -4.36 16.78
N THR A 162 -5.83 -4.37 18.09
CA THR A 162 -5.66 -3.20 18.95
C THR A 162 -4.20 -2.75 19.02
N ILE A 163 -3.25 -3.69 19.15
CA ILE A 163 -1.82 -3.37 19.16
C ILE A 163 -1.38 -2.73 17.82
N ALA A 164 -1.88 -3.24 16.69
CA ALA A 164 -1.60 -2.66 15.38
C ALA A 164 -2.13 -1.21 15.29
N MET A 165 -3.31 -0.96 15.84
CA MET A 165 -3.88 0.39 15.90
C MET A 165 -3.09 1.34 16.79
N GLU A 166 -2.64 0.89 17.97
CA GLU A 166 -1.80 1.69 18.88
C GLU A 166 -0.48 2.08 18.23
N LYS A 167 0.07 1.19 17.40
CA LYS A 167 1.25 1.46 16.56
C LYS A 167 0.96 2.32 15.32
N ASN A 168 -0.29 2.75 15.12
CA ASN A 168 -0.79 3.47 13.95
C ASN A 168 -0.50 2.76 12.61
N ILE A 169 -0.53 1.42 12.61
CA ILE A 169 -0.42 0.61 11.41
C ILE A 169 -1.81 0.46 10.79
N TYR A 170 -1.89 0.57 9.47
CA TYR A 170 -3.13 0.43 8.71
C TYR A 170 -3.25 -0.95 8.06
N PHE A 171 -4.46 -1.50 8.04
CA PHE A 171 -4.79 -2.72 7.31
C PHE A 171 -5.30 -2.37 5.92
N GLU A 172 -4.85 -3.09 4.91
CA GLU A 172 -5.26 -2.85 3.52
C GLU A 172 -6.29 -3.87 3.04
N VAL A 173 -7.34 -3.38 2.38
CA VAL A 173 -8.25 -4.18 1.55
C VAL A 173 -8.13 -3.72 0.10
N SER A 174 -7.63 -4.61 -0.76
CA SER A 174 -7.51 -4.35 -2.20
C SER A 174 -8.77 -4.81 -2.92
N TYR A 175 -9.40 -3.95 -3.74
CA TYR A 175 -10.64 -4.31 -4.43
C TYR A 175 -10.46 -4.96 -5.80
N ALA A 176 -9.34 -4.78 -6.52
CA ALA A 176 -9.19 -5.35 -7.86
C ALA A 176 -9.41 -6.88 -7.92
N PRO A 177 -8.97 -7.69 -6.92
CA PRO A 177 -9.27 -9.13 -6.90
C PRO A 177 -10.76 -9.46 -7.00
N MET A 178 -11.65 -8.59 -6.48
CA MET A 178 -13.11 -8.76 -6.55
C MET A 178 -13.68 -8.69 -7.97
N LEU A 179 -12.96 -8.03 -8.87
CA LEU A 179 -13.33 -7.85 -10.27
C LEU A 179 -12.95 -9.07 -11.12
N VAL A 180 -11.97 -9.87 -10.69
CA VAL A 180 -11.40 -10.97 -11.47
C VAL A 180 -12.30 -12.20 -11.48
N ASN A 181 -12.64 -12.74 -10.30
CA ASN A 181 -13.48 -13.93 -10.19
C ASN A 181 -14.29 -13.95 -8.89
N HIS A 182 -15.28 -14.84 -8.82
CA HIS A 182 -16.19 -14.92 -7.67
C HIS A 182 -15.51 -15.40 -6.38
N ILE A 183 -14.50 -16.26 -6.49
CA ILE A 183 -13.74 -16.80 -5.34
C ILE A 183 -12.95 -15.67 -4.67
N ALA A 184 -12.15 -14.94 -5.44
CA ALA A 184 -11.38 -13.79 -4.94
C ALA A 184 -12.28 -12.67 -4.41
N ARG A 185 -13.49 -12.51 -4.98
CA ARG A 185 -14.51 -11.60 -4.44
C ARG A 185 -14.98 -12.05 -3.05
N GLN A 186 -15.30 -13.32 -2.89
CA GLN A 186 -15.70 -13.89 -1.60
C GLN A 186 -14.58 -13.78 -0.57
N ASP A 187 -13.33 -14.04 -0.97
CA ASP A 187 -12.16 -13.92 -0.10
C ASP A 187 -11.95 -12.49 0.37
N THR A 188 -12.06 -11.51 -0.54
CA THR A 188 -11.92 -10.09 -0.20
C THR A 188 -13.03 -9.62 0.76
N LEU A 189 -14.27 -10.06 0.51
CA LEU A 189 -15.40 -9.74 1.39
C LEU A 189 -15.23 -10.37 2.78
N SER A 190 -14.75 -11.61 2.82
CA SER A 190 -14.49 -12.34 4.06
C SER A 190 -13.35 -11.69 4.86
N LEU A 191 -12.30 -11.21 4.18
CA LEU A 191 -11.21 -10.46 4.81
C LEU A 191 -11.69 -9.12 5.38
N ALA A 192 -12.51 -8.37 4.63
CA ALA A 192 -13.06 -7.12 5.13
C ALA A 192 -13.99 -7.35 6.33
N HIS A 193 -14.79 -8.42 6.29
CA HIS A 193 -15.62 -8.85 7.41
C HIS A 193 -14.78 -9.24 8.63
N LEU A 194 -13.64 -9.91 8.45
CA LEU A 194 -12.69 -10.21 9.53
C LEU A 194 -12.24 -8.93 10.22
N PHE A 195 -11.84 -7.89 9.48
CA PHE A 195 -11.46 -6.59 10.07
C PHE A 195 -12.61 -5.92 10.81
N HIS A 196 -13.83 -6.03 10.31
CA HIS A 196 -15.01 -5.55 11.00
C HIS A 196 -15.25 -6.29 12.32
N MET A 197 -15.20 -7.63 12.31
CA MET A 197 -15.43 -8.45 13.50
C MET A 197 -14.38 -8.22 14.58
N LYS A 198 -13.09 -8.14 14.20
CA LYS A 198 -11.97 -8.08 15.15
C LYS A 198 -11.68 -6.66 15.64
N GLY A 199 -11.90 -5.66 14.81
CA GLY A 199 -11.43 -4.30 15.04
C GLY A 199 -12.41 -3.19 14.70
N LYS A 200 -13.66 -3.53 14.36
CA LYS A 200 -14.70 -2.59 13.91
C LYS A 200 -14.25 -1.74 12.72
N SER A 201 -13.39 -2.30 11.88
CA SER A 201 -12.85 -1.66 10.67
C SER A 201 -12.15 -0.32 10.90
N LYS A 202 -11.47 -0.15 12.04
CA LYS A 202 -10.64 1.02 12.32
C LYS A 202 -9.27 0.87 11.65
N ASN A 203 -8.69 1.97 11.18
CA ASN A 203 -7.40 1.95 10.46
C ASN A 203 -7.38 1.01 9.25
N VAL A 204 -8.52 0.86 8.54
CA VAL A 204 -8.59 0.14 7.27
C VAL A 204 -8.47 1.14 6.13
N ILE A 205 -7.62 0.83 5.15
CA ILE A 205 -7.52 1.55 3.88
C ILE A 205 -8.04 0.67 2.74
N VAL A 206 -8.69 1.29 1.76
CA VAL A 206 -9.12 0.61 0.54
C VAL A 206 -8.18 1.01 -0.59
N SER A 207 -7.60 0.01 -1.26
CA SER A 207 -6.69 0.21 -2.37
C SER A 207 -7.19 -0.47 -3.64
N SER A 208 -6.70 -0.02 -4.78
CA SER A 208 -7.00 -0.64 -6.06
C SER A 208 -6.37 -2.02 -6.18
N GLY A 209 -5.09 -2.18 -5.88
CA GLY A 209 -4.35 -3.44 -6.16
C GLY A 209 -4.38 -3.84 -7.63
N ALA A 210 -4.70 -2.91 -8.53
CA ALA A 210 -4.94 -3.18 -9.93
C ALA A 210 -3.63 -3.45 -10.67
N VAL A 211 -3.66 -4.43 -11.56
CA VAL A 211 -2.62 -4.68 -12.55
C VAL A 211 -2.96 -4.01 -13.87
N ASN A 212 -4.27 -3.93 -14.20
CA ASN A 212 -4.75 -3.30 -15.43
C ASN A 212 -5.40 -1.94 -15.17
N LYS A 213 -5.41 -1.08 -16.19
CA LYS A 213 -5.93 0.30 -16.08
C LYS A 213 -7.44 0.30 -15.92
N LEU A 214 -8.07 -0.63 -16.64
CA LEU A 214 -9.51 -0.81 -16.66
C LEU A 214 -10.08 -1.26 -15.31
N ASP A 215 -9.22 -1.70 -14.39
CA ASP A 215 -9.64 -2.14 -13.05
C ASP A 215 -9.66 -0.98 -12.05
N ILE A 216 -9.12 0.18 -12.39
CA ILE A 216 -9.15 1.38 -11.53
C ILE A 216 -10.55 2.00 -11.59
N ARG A 217 -11.10 2.39 -10.44
CA ARG A 217 -12.44 2.98 -10.30
C ARG A 217 -12.35 4.42 -9.83
N ASN A 218 -13.42 5.21 -9.97
CA ASN A 218 -13.47 6.56 -9.39
C ASN A 218 -13.49 6.46 -7.86
N PRO A 219 -12.85 7.39 -7.12
CA PRO A 219 -12.96 7.44 -5.67
C PRO A 219 -14.36 7.32 -5.07
N HIS A 220 -15.38 7.92 -5.70
CA HIS A 220 -16.76 7.83 -5.22
C HIS A 220 -17.30 6.41 -5.30
N ASP A 221 -16.94 5.66 -6.36
CA ASP A 221 -17.28 4.25 -6.49
C ASP A 221 -16.56 3.42 -5.45
N VAL A 222 -15.29 3.73 -5.17
CA VAL A 222 -14.51 3.07 -4.12
C VAL A 222 -15.12 3.34 -2.74
N MET A 223 -15.63 4.56 -2.47
CA MET A 223 -16.35 4.85 -1.23
C MET A 223 -17.65 4.04 -1.11
N ASN A 224 -18.40 3.91 -2.21
CA ASN A 224 -19.61 3.08 -2.21
C ASN A 224 -19.27 1.60 -2.01
N LEU A 225 -18.18 1.13 -2.62
CA LEU A 225 -17.66 -0.22 -2.42
C LEU A 225 -17.22 -0.46 -0.97
N GLY A 226 -16.63 0.52 -0.31
CA GLY A 226 -16.27 0.41 1.11
C GLY A 226 -17.47 0.10 2.01
N ILE A 227 -18.68 0.58 1.65
CA ILE A 227 -19.92 0.22 2.37
C ILE A 227 -20.23 -1.26 2.19
N LEU A 228 -20.06 -1.81 0.98
CA LEU A 228 -20.22 -3.25 0.71
C LEU A 228 -19.20 -4.10 1.48
N LEU A 229 -17.99 -3.56 1.70
CA LEU A 229 -16.93 -4.19 2.51
C LEU A 229 -17.22 -4.12 4.03
N GLY A 230 -18.37 -3.60 4.45
CA GLY A 230 -18.74 -3.52 5.87
C GLY A 230 -18.16 -2.32 6.62
N LEU A 231 -17.70 -1.29 5.90
CA LEU A 231 -17.34 0.00 6.47
C LEU A 231 -18.59 0.87 6.63
N SER A 232 -18.66 1.67 7.70
CA SER A 232 -19.64 2.76 7.75
C SER A 232 -19.32 3.82 6.68
N ARG A 233 -20.30 4.65 6.30
CA ARG A 233 -20.08 5.73 5.32
C ARG A 233 -18.92 6.66 5.70
N LYS A 234 -18.79 6.96 6.99
CA LYS A 234 -17.68 7.76 7.54
C LYS A 234 -16.34 7.03 7.37
N GLN A 235 -16.26 5.77 7.81
CA GLN A 235 -15.05 4.96 7.68
C GLN A 235 -14.65 4.75 6.21
N SER A 236 -15.62 4.58 5.32
CA SER A 236 -15.36 4.43 3.90
C SER A 236 -14.72 5.69 3.30
N LYS A 237 -15.26 6.88 3.60
CA LYS A 237 -14.61 8.15 3.22
C LYS A 237 -13.20 8.24 3.82
N GLU A 238 -13.04 7.95 5.09
CA GLU A 238 -11.75 8.01 5.80
C GLU A 238 -10.71 7.03 5.21
N SER A 239 -11.15 5.85 4.76
CA SER A 239 -10.30 4.78 4.23
C SER A 239 -9.55 5.15 2.95
N ILE A 240 -10.03 6.15 2.21
CA ILE A 240 -9.41 6.65 0.97
C ILE A 240 -8.92 8.11 1.09
N THR A 241 -9.17 8.78 2.23
CA THR A 241 -8.79 10.18 2.47
C THR A 241 -7.84 10.26 3.67
N GLN A 242 -8.38 10.47 4.87
CA GLN A 242 -7.62 10.74 6.10
C GLN A 242 -6.67 9.60 6.46
N GLY A 243 -7.09 8.34 6.33
CA GLY A 243 -6.24 7.19 6.63
C GLY A 243 -4.99 7.17 5.77
N CYS A 244 -5.14 7.44 4.48
CA CYS A 244 -4.02 7.52 3.55
C CYS A 244 -3.13 8.75 3.82
N TYR A 245 -3.72 9.90 4.13
CA TYR A 245 -2.96 11.10 4.51
C TYR A 245 -2.08 10.85 5.75
N SER A 246 -2.64 10.21 6.79
CA SER A 246 -1.90 9.84 8.00
C SER A 246 -0.69 8.95 7.70
N ILE A 247 -0.81 7.98 6.77
CA ILE A 247 0.30 7.11 6.36
C ILE A 247 1.47 7.93 5.77
N ILE A 248 1.17 8.92 4.91
CA ILE A 248 2.22 9.77 4.34
C ILE A 248 2.87 10.61 5.43
N LEU A 249 2.06 11.22 6.30
CA LEU A 249 2.55 12.10 7.35
C LEU A 249 3.53 11.36 8.27
N GLN A 250 3.17 10.15 8.71
CA GLN A 250 4.05 9.29 9.50
C GLN A 250 5.40 9.03 8.83
N ARG A 251 5.44 8.84 7.51
CA ARG A 251 6.71 8.66 6.81
C ARG A 251 7.51 9.95 6.78
N TYR A 252 6.88 11.09 6.49
CA TYR A 252 7.57 12.37 6.44
C TYR A 252 8.24 12.71 7.77
N GLU A 253 7.56 12.43 8.89
CA GLU A 253 8.12 12.59 10.23
C GLU A 253 9.34 11.70 10.46
N LYS A 254 9.31 10.45 9.99
CA LYS A 254 10.42 9.48 10.09
C LYS A 254 11.59 9.76 9.13
N LYS A 255 11.48 10.71 8.18
CA LYS A 255 12.57 11.10 7.26
C LYS A 255 13.33 12.35 7.73
N LYS A 256 12.77 13.11 8.68
CA LYS A 256 13.48 14.24 9.32
C LYS A 256 14.52 13.71 10.30
#